data_AF-A0A841AEJ5-F1
#
_entry.id   AF-A0A841AEJ5-F1
#
_cell.length_a   1.000
_cell.length_b   1.000
_cell.length_c   1.000
_cell.angle_alpha   90.00
_cell.angle_beta   90.00
_cell.angle_gamma   90.00
#
_symmetry.space_group_name_H-M   'P 1'
#
loop_
_entity.id
_entity.type
_entity.pdbx_description
1 polymer ?
#
loop_
_entity_poly.entity_id
_entity_poly.type
_entity_poly.pdbx_seq_one_letter_code
_entity_poly.pdbx_strand_id
1 'polypeptide(L)'
;MTAPETLIGDVPGVGRPAARALAVQGLTTLAQLDGRDWAELAQLHGVGPAAGRRLQARLEEHGAGMLNPPAPEKREDRVTKGATGKVAKDIKTAATDVDPAEYVAGLDARRSREGARLLEIFGEATGERPTMWGASMIGYGEVHYRYATGREGDTFQIGFSPRKAELALYGIQGFPRSDELLERLGKNRRGAGCVWVRKLEDIDEDVLAELVAHCWENGPAPEGERG
;
A
#
# COMPACT_ATOMS: atom_id res chain seq x y z
N MET A 1 -16.08 -33.16 9.95
CA MET A 1 -17.19 -32.24 10.31
C MET A 1 -17.79 -31.78 9.00
N THR A 2 -19.11 -31.80 8.85
CA THR A 2 -19.79 -31.53 7.57
C THR A 2 -19.87 -30.03 7.33
N ALA A 3 -19.80 -29.58 6.07
CA ALA A 3 -20.03 -28.18 5.71
C ALA A 3 -21.42 -27.69 6.22
N PRO A 4 -21.52 -26.43 6.71
CA PRO A 4 -22.74 -25.93 7.35
C PRO A 4 -23.87 -25.66 6.36
N GLU A 5 -25.11 -25.60 6.87
CA GLU A 5 -26.31 -25.14 6.14
C GLU A 5 -26.31 -23.62 5.85
N THR A 6 -25.17 -22.94 5.99
CA THR A 6 -25.02 -21.52 5.68
C THR A 6 -25.49 -21.23 4.27
N LEU A 7 -26.39 -20.27 4.12
CA LEU A 7 -26.87 -19.85 2.81
C LEU A 7 -25.73 -19.21 2.02
N ILE A 8 -25.62 -19.55 0.74
CA ILE A 8 -24.63 -18.98 -0.18
C ILE A 8 -24.73 -17.45 -0.24
N GLY A 9 -25.95 -16.91 -0.11
CA GLY A 9 -26.20 -15.46 -0.08
C GLY A 9 -25.70 -14.74 1.17
N ASP A 10 -25.46 -15.48 2.26
CA ASP A 10 -24.99 -14.93 3.53
C ASP A 10 -23.46 -14.98 3.65
N VAL A 11 -22.77 -15.61 2.69
CA VAL A 11 -21.31 -15.67 2.66
C VAL A 11 -20.75 -14.27 2.35
N PRO A 12 -19.95 -13.66 3.24
CA PRO A 12 -19.44 -12.31 3.04
C PRO A 12 -18.68 -12.15 1.72
N GLY A 13 -19.11 -11.16 0.92
CA GLY A 13 -18.49 -10.84 -0.36
C GLY A 13 -18.93 -11.70 -1.56
N VAL A 14 -19.82 -12.68 -1.37
CA VAL A 14 -20.52 -13.33 -2.48
C VAL A 14 -21.60 -12.39 -3.01
N GLY A 15 -21.51 -12.04 -4.30
CA GLY A 15 -22.45 -11.10 -4.91
C GLY A 15 -23.83 -11.72 -5.12
N ARG A 16 -24.88 -10.88 -5.08
CA ARG A 16 -26.27 -11.26 -5.39
C ARG A 16 -26.43 -12.00 -6.74
N PRO A 17 -25.71 -11.63 -7.83
CA PRO A 17 -25.79 -12.38 -9.08
C PRO A 17 -25.38 -13.85 -8.92
N ALA A 18 -24.25 -14.11 -8.26
CA ALA A 18 -23.73 -15.46 -8.05
C ALA A 18 -24.68 -16.28 -7.16
N ALA A 19 -25.14 -15.71 -6.04
CA ALA A 19 -26.06 -16.39 -5.13
C ALA A 19 -27.38 -16.76 -5.82
N ARG A 20 -27.93 -15.86 -6.64
CA ARG A 20 -29.17 -16.13 -7.40
C ARG A 20 -28.98 -17.20 -8.47
N ALA A 21 -27.88 -17.13 -9.22
CA ALA A 21 -27.59 -18.08 -10.28
C ALA A 21 -27.43 -19.51 -9.72
N LEU A 22 -26.76 -19.65 -8.58
CA LEU A 22 -26.64 -20.93 -7.87
C LEU A 22 -28.00 -21.40 -7.31
N ALA A 23 -28.80 -20.51 -6.74
CA ALA A 23 -30.13 -20.84 -6.23
C ALA A 23 -31.10 -21.35 -7.32
N VAL A 24 -31.01 -20.82 -8.55
CA VAL A 24 -31.77 -21.32 -9.71
C VAL A 24 -31.43 -22.78 -10.02
N GLN A 25 -30.21 -23.22 -9.73
CA GLN A 25 -29.77 -24.62 -9.86
C GLN A 25 -30.09 -25.46 -8.60
N GLY A 26 -30.87 -24.94 -7.65
CA GLY A 26 -31.18 -25.59 -6.38
C GLY A 26 -30.03 -25.55 -5.36
N LEU A 27 -28.97 -24.79 -5.62
CA LEU A 27 -27.81 -24.64 -4.74
C LEU A 27 -27.98 -23.38 -3.91
N THR A 28 -28.51 -23.55 -2.70
CA THR A 28 -28.82 -22.48 -1.76
C THR A 28 -27.88 -22.47 -0.56
N THR A 29 -27.24 -23.59 -0.21
CA THR A 29 -26.34 -23.71 0.94
C THR A 29 -24.91 -24.10 0.56
N LEU A 30 -23.94 -23.78 1.42
CA LEU A 30 -22.54 -24.17 1.23
C LEU A 30 -22.39 -25.69 1.11
N ALA A 31 -23.06 -26.47 1.95
CA ALA A 31 -22.97 -27.94 1.94
C ALA A 31 -23.29 -28.55 0.55
N GLN A 32 -24.16 -27.93 -0.24
CA GLN A 32 -24.53 -28.40 -1.57
C GLN A 32 -23.46 -28.17 -2.64
N LEU A 33 -22.42 -27.40 -2.31
CA LEU A 33 -21.27 -27.13 -3.19
C LEU A 33 -20.12 -28.12 -2.96
N ASP A 34 -20.14 -28.89 -1.87
CA ASP A 34 -19.09 -29.87 -1.57
C ASP A 34 -19.01 -30.95 -2.68
N GLY A 35 -17.80 -31.18 -3.18
CA GLY A 35 -17.52 -32.10 -4.30
C GLY A 35 -18.03 -31.65 -5.68
N ARG A 36 -18.61 -30.45 -5.82
CA ARG A 36 -19.08 -29.93 -7.12
C ARG A 36 -17.94 -29.35 -7.93
N ASP A 37 -17.98 -29.52 -9.25
CA ASP A 37 -16.98 -28.96 -10.14
C ASP A 37 -17.23 -27.47 -10.39
N TRP A 38 -16.29 -26.64 -9.96
CA TRP A 38 -16.35 -25.20 -10.17
C TRP A 38 -16.35 -24.81 -11.67
N ALA A 39 -15.68 -25.58 -12.54
CA ALA A 39 -15.64 -25.27 -13.97
C ALA A 39 -17.04 -25.30 -14.61
N GLU A 40 -17.94 -26.16 -14.09
CA GLU A 40 -19.34 -26.20 -14.49
C GLU A 40 -20.13 -25.03 -13.90
N LEU A 41 -19.95 -24.75 -12.60
CA LEU A 41 -20.63 -23.65 -11.93
C LEU A 41 -20.25 -22.29 -12.53
N ALA A 42 -19.00 -22.11 -12.97
CA ALA A 42 -18.50 -20.90 -13.61
C ALA A 42 -19.14 -20.61 -14.98
N GLN A 43 -19.81 -21.58 -15.61
CA GLN A 43 -20.58 -21.35 -16.85
C GLN A 43 -21.90 -20.62 -16.58
N LEU A 44 -22.37 -20.60 -15.33
CA LEU A 44 -23.60 -19.91 -14.96
C LEU A 44 -23.39 -18.40 -15.05
N HIS A 45 -24.30 -17.73 -15.77
CA HIS A 45 -24.26 -16.28 -15.88
C HIS A 45 -24.34 -15.62 -14.50
N GLY A 46 -23.33 -14.82 -14.15
CA GLY A 46 -23.23 -14.13 -12.86
C GLY A 46 -22.39 -14.87 -11.80
N VAL A 47 -21.89 -16.08 -12.08
CA VAL A 47 -21.01 -16.84 -11.18
C VAL A 47 -19.55 -16.63 -11.59
N GLY A 48 -18.91 -15.61 -10.98
CA GLY A 48 -17.52 -15.26 -11.26
C GLY A 48 -16.51 -15.91 -10.29
N PRO A 49 -15.21 -15.96 -10.66
CA PRO A 49 -14.14 -16.59 -9.86
C PRO A 49 -13.99 -16.00 -8.46
N ALA A 50 -14.34 -14.72 -8.28
CA ALA A 50 -14.31 -14.09 -6.96
C ALA A 50 -15.39 -14.62 -6.01
N ALA A 51 -16.55 -15.06 -6.52
CA ALA A 51 -17.56 -15.73 -5.71
C ALA A 51 -17.09 -17.15 -5.36
N GLY A 52 -16.58 -17.89 -6.34
CA GLY A 52 -16.05 -19.24 -6.15
C GLY A 52 -14.95 -19.30 -5.11
N ARG A 53 -13.99 -18.35 -5.12
CA ARG A 53 -12.92 -18.29 -4.10
C ARG A 53 -13.46 -18.14 -2.68
N ARG A 54 -14.50 -17.32 -2.50
CA ARG A 54 -15.11 -17.07 -1.18
C ARG A 54 -15.90 -18.29 -0.69
N LEU A 55 -16.62 -18.93 -1.60
CA LEU A 55 -17.34 -20.17 -1.30
C LEU A 55 -16.37 -21.30 -0.97
N GLN A 56 -15.30 -21.45 -1.75
CA GLN A 56 -14.23 -22.42 -1.50
C GLN A 56 -13.57 -22.19 -0.12
N ALA A 57 -13.16 -20.97 0.20
CA ALA A 57 -12.53 -20.66 1.48
C ALA A 57 -13.44 -21.03 2.67
N ARG A 58 -14.76 -20.81 2.55
CA ARG A 58 -15.72 -21.22 3.58
C ARG A 58 -15.91 -22.74 3.66
N LEU A 59 -15.89 -23.45 2.54
CA LEU A 59 -15.94 -24.92 2.55
C LEU A 59 -14.71 -25.49 3.27
N GLU A 60 -13.53 -24.94 3.00
CA GLU A 60 -12.27 -25.37 3.59
C GLU A 60 -12.21 -25.15 5.11
N GLU A 61 -12.79 -24.05 5.63
CA GLU A 61 -12.96 -23.80 7.08
C GLU A 61 -13.71 -24.96 7.78
N HIS A 62 -14.49 -25.74 7.03
CA HIS A 62 -15.28 -26.87 7.54
C HIS A 62 -14.80 -28.23 7.02
N GLY A 63 -13.65 -28.30 6.34
CA GLY A 63 -13.10 -29.57 5.82
C GLY A 63 -13.83 -30.12 4.59
N ALA A 64 -14.54 -29.28 3.85
CA ALA A 64 -15.20 -29.57 2.57
C ALA A 64 -14.50 -28.83 1.42
N GLY A 65 -14.90 -29.08 0.16
CA GLY A 65 -14.36 -28.33 -0.98
C GLY A 65 -15.00 -28.64 -2.32
N MET A 66 -14.97 -27.67 -3.24
CA MET A 66 -15.30 -27.90 -4.65
C MET A 66 -14.15 -28.60 -5.38
N LEU A 67 -14.47 -29.29 -6.46
CA LEU A 67 -13.50 -29.76 -7.45
C LEU A 67 -13.11 -28.61 -8.38
N ASN A 68 -11.84 -28.58 -8.81
CA ASN A 68 -11.29 -27.56 -9.71
C ASN A 68 -11.60 -26.09 -9.30
N PRO A 69 -11.50 -25.72 -8.00
CA PRO A 69 -11.91 -24.40 -7.54
C PRO A 69 -11.07 -23.31 -8.22
N PRO A 70 -11.59 -22.07 -8.31
CA PRO A 70 -10.80 -20.99 -8.87
C PRO A 70 -9.55 -20.80 -7.99
N ALA A 71 -8.39 -20.66 -8.63
CA ALA A 71 -7.13 -20.51 -7.93
C ALA A 71 -7.23 -19.41 -6.86
N PRO A 72 -6.69 -19.64 -5.65
CA PRO A 72 -6.66 -18.64 -4.60
C PRO A 72 -5.94 -17.39 -5.12
N GLU A 73 -6.55 -16.23 -4.92
CA GLU A 73 -5.98 -14.95 -5.30
C GLU A 73 -5.36 -14.36 -4.03
N LYS A 74 -4.06 -14.58 -3.82
CA LYS A 74 -3.33 -13.86 -2.78
C LYS A 74 -3.27 -12.39 -3.21
N ARG A 75 -4.12 -11.56 -2.60
CA ARG A 75 -3.99 -10.12 -2.70
C ARG A 75 -2.96 -9.71 -1.68
N GLU A 76 -1.83 -9.24 -2.16
CA GLU A 76 -0.74 -8.73 -1.34
C GLU A 76 -0.65 -7.22 -1.53
N ASP A 77 -0.11 -6.56 -0.52
CA ASP A 77 0.20 -5.13 -0.61
C ASP A 77 1.31 -4.96 -1.66
N ARG A 78 1.08 -4.06 -2.61
CA ARG A 78 2.01 -3.81 -3.70
C ARG A 78 2.25 -2.32 -3.84
N VAL A 79 3.51 -1.98 -4.10
CA VAL A 79 3.92 -0.66 -4.57
C VAL A 79 4.64 -0.81 -5.91
N THR A 80 4.36 0.09 -6.85
CA THR A 80 4.99 0.18 -8.17
C THR A 80 5.46 1.60 -8.46
N LYS A 81 6.52 1.74 -9.25
CA LYS A 81 7.01 3.04 -9.71
C LYS A 81 5.98 3.73 -10.62
N GLY A 82 5.83 5.03 -10.46
CA GLY A 82 4.92 5.91 -11.21
C GLY A 82 3.54 6.03 -10.58
N ALA A 83 2.91 7.19 -10.77
CA ALA A 83 1.49 7.40 -10.47
C ALA A 83 0.60 6.76 -11.55
N THR A 84 -0.58 6.27 -11.16
CA THR A 84 -1.55 5.70 -12.12
C THR A 84 -2.80 6.56 -12.31
N GLY A 85 -3.01 7.56 -11.45
CA GLY A 85 -4.24 8.35 -11.35
C GLY A 85 -5.39 7.60 -10.68
N LYS A 86 -5.21 6.32 -10.31
CA LYS A 86 -6.24 5.52 -9.62
C LYS A 86 -6.14 5.74 -8.13
N VAL A 87 -7.04 6.54 -7.59
CA VAL A 87 -7.01 6.96 -6.19
C VAL A 87 -8.37 6.75 -5.54
N ALA A 88 -8.40 6.09 -4.38
CA ALA A 88 -9.60 5.98 -3.56
C ALA A 88 -10.13 7.36 -3.16
N LYS A 89 -11.46 7.58 -3.25
CA LYS A 89 -12.12 8.89 -3.11
C LYS A 89 -11.90 9.59 -1.76
N ASP A 90 -11.61 8.82 -0.72
CA ASP A 90 -11.34 9.28 0.64
C ASP A 90 -9.91 9.79 0.82
N ILE A 91 -8.97 9.47 -0.07
CA ILE A 91 -7.60 9.99 -0.04
C ILE A 91 -7.63 11.48 -0.39
N LYS A 92 -7.09 12.32 0.52
CA LYS A 92 -7.04 13.78 0.35
C LYS A 92 -5.64 14.32 0.08
N THR A 93 -4.62 13.54 0.42
CA THR A 93 -3.24 13.89 0.10
C THR A 93 -2.99 13.63 -1.38
N ALA A 94 -2.64 14.68 -2.12
CA ALA A 94 -2.28 14.63 -3.52
C ALA A 94 -1.17 15.66 -3.79
N ALA A 95 -0.46 15.51 -4.91
CA ALA A 95 0.47 16.52 -5.39
C ALA A 95 -0.23 17.87 -5.57
N THR A 96 0.50 18.96 -5.33
CA THR A 96 0.01 20.33 -5.47
C THR A 96 1.01 21.19 -6.24
N ASP A 97 0.56 22.34 -6.74
CA ASP A 97 1.41 23.33 -7.43
C ASP A 97 2.16 24.27 -6.46
N VAL A 98 2.12 23.99 -5.16
CA VAL A 98 2.85 24.79 -4.16
C VAL A 98 4.33 24.50 -4.30
N ASP A 99 5.14 25.55 -4.43
CA ASP A 99 6.59 25.40 -4.48
C ASP A 99 7.14 24.93 -3.11
N PRO A 100 7.86 23.81 -3.05
CA PRO A 100 8.41 23.29 -1.78
C PRO A 100 9.38 24.25 -1.08
N ALA A 101 10.18 25.02 -1.85
CA ALA A 101 11.15 25.94 -1.28
C ALA A 101 10.45 27.18 -0.70
N GLU A 102 9.44 27.71 -1.37
CA GLU A 102 8.58 28.78 -0.84
C GLU A 102 7.83 28.32 0.42
N TYR A 103 7.28 27.10 0.42
CA TYR A 103 6.64 26.52 1.60
C TYR A 103 7.60 26.47 2.79
N VAL A 104 8.81 25.94 2.59
CA VAL A 104 9.85 25.86 3.63
C VAL A 104 10.30 27.25 4.10
N ALA A 105 10.46 28.21 3.20
CA ALA A 105 10.83 29.59 3.54
C ALA A 105 9.78 30.28 4.43
N GLY A 106 8.50 29.90 4.30
CA GLY A 106 7.40 30.43 5.11
C GLY A 106 7.27 29.84 6.52
N LEU A 107 8.08 28.84 6.89
CA LEU A 107 8.04 28.22 8.22
C LEU A 107 8.74 29.07 9.29
N ASP A 108 8.62 28.66 10.56
CA ASP A 108 9.42 29.28 11.62
C ASP A 108 10.93 29.14 11.34
N ALA A 109 11.74 30.05 11.90
CA ALA A 109 13.16 30.18 11.56
C ALA A 109 13.95 28.87 11.69
N ARG A 110 13.57 27.99 12.63
CA ARG A 110 14.24 26.69 12.78
C ARG A 110 13.78 25.71 11.72
N ARG A 111 12.47 25.55 11.51
CA ARG A 111 11.94 24.61 10.50
C ARG A 111 12.22 25.04 9.07
N SER A 112 12.34 26.33 8.82
CA SER A 112 12.81 26.86 7.53
C SER A 112 14.25 26.41 7.25
N ARG A 113 15.18 26.58 8.20
CA ARG A 113 16.58 26.12 8.06
C ARG A 113 16.67 24.59 7.91
N GLU A 114 16.01 23.84 8.79
CA GLU A 114 16.05 22.37 8.74
C GLU A 114 15.37 21.84 7.47
N GLY A 115 14.25 22.45 7.04
CA GLY A 115 13.56 22.10 5.81
C GLY A 115 14.40 22.38 4.56
N ALA A 116 15.11 23.52 4.53
CA ALA A 116 15.99 23.86 3.41
C ALA A 116 17.14 22.85 3.30
N ARG A 117 17.72 22.46 4.44
CA ARG A 117 18.76 21.44 4.47
C ARG A 117 18.26 20.06 4.04
N LEU A 118 17.03 19.69 4.41
CA LEU A 118 16.42 18.45 3.93
C LEU A 118 16.09 18.48 2.43
N LEU A 119 15.72 19.65 1.88
CA LEU A 119 15.57 19.80 0.43
C LEU A 119 16.89 19.50 -0.30
N GLU A 120 18.02 20.01 0.22
CA GLU A 120 19.35 19.72 -0.33
C GLU A 120 19.68 18.23 -0.24
N ILE A 121 19.63 17.63 0.95
CA ILE A 121 20.00 16.22 1.18
C ILE A 121 19.18 15.28 0.30
N PHE A 122 17.85 15.46 0.26
CA PHE A 122 16.99 14.60 -0.54
C PHE A 122 17.15 14.87 -2.05
N GLY A 123 17.30 16.13 -2.46
CA GLY A 123 17.53 16.48 -3.86
C GLY A 123 18.83 15.90 -4.41
N GLU A 124 19.92 16.00 -3.65
CA GLU A 124 21.22 15.42 -4.01
C GLU A 124 21.18 13.89 -4.06
N ALA A 125 20.58 13.25 -3.05
CA ALA A 125 20.53 11.79 -2.96
C ALA A 125 19.62 11.15 -4.03
N THR A 126 18.58 11.86 -4.48
CA THR A 126 17.62 11.34 -5.47
C THR A 126 17.93 11.77 -6.90
N GLY A 127 18.55 12.94 -7.08
CA GLY A 127 18.64 13.62 -8.36
C GLY A 127 17.30 14.15 -8.89
N GLU A 128 16.24 14.11 -8.08
CA GLU A 128 14.87 14.48 -8.46
C GLU A 128 14.45 15.83 -7.91
N ARG A 129 13.46 16.44 -8.56
CA ARG A 129 12.83 17.67 -8.04
C ARG A 129 11.79 17.33 -6.97
N PRO A 130 11.72 18.11 -5.88
CA PRO A 130 10.69 17.94 -4.87
C PRO A 130 9.31 18.39 -5.39
N THR A 131 8.27 17.74 -4.90
CA THR A 131 6.86 18.11 -5.11
C THR A 131 6.16 18.25 -3.76
N MET A 132 5.27 19.24 -3.60
CA MET A 132 4.41 19.35 -2.43
C MET A 132 3.27 18.34 -2.50
N TRP A 133 2.99 17.67 -1.39
CA TRP A 133 1.89 16.73 -1.22
C TRP A 133 1.00 17.15 -0.05
N GLY A 134 -0.25 17.49 -0.38
CA GLY A 134 -1.19 18.08 0.57
C GLY A 134 -0.63 19.35 1.22
N ALA A 135 -0.85 19.48 2.53
CA ALA A 135 -0.55 20.73 3.24
C ALA A 135 0.87 20.84 3.81
N SER A 136 1.65 19.75 3.86
CA SER A 136 2.91 19.77 4.63
C SER A 136 3.95 18.70 4.28
N MET A 137 3.69 17.84 3.29
CA MET A 137 4.66 16.81 2.90
C MET A 137 5.36 17.25 1.63
N ILE A 138 6.65 16.98 1.56
CA ILE A 138 7.50 17.20 0.40
C ILE A 138 7.98 15.83 -0.02
N GLY A 139 7.75 15.46 -1.28
CA GLY A 139 7.99 14.13 -1.81
C GLY A 139 8.88 14.16 -3.04
N TYR A 140 9.57 13.04 -3.28
CA TYR A 140 10.43 12.77 -4.42
C TYR A 140 10.00 11.47 -5.09
N GLY A 141 9.95 11.51 -6.43
CA GLY A 141 9.38 10.45 -7.25
C GLY A 141 7.88 10.26 -7.02
N GLU A 142 7.28 9.39 -7.81
CA GLU A 142 5.88 9.00 -7.69
C GLU A 142 5.77 7.49 -7.71
N VAL A 143 4.86 6.96 -6.90
CA VAL A 143 4.56 5.54 -6.79
C VAL A 143 3.07 5.33 -6.64
N HIS A 144 2.62 4.16 -7.07
CA HIS A 144 1.25 3.71 -6.87
C HIS A 144 1.24 2.56 -5.87
N TYR A 145 0.47 2.69 -4.81
CA TYR A 145 0.25 1.64 -3.83
C TYR A 145 -1.13 1.01 -4.01
N ARG A 146 -1.20 -0.30 -3.79
CA ARG A 146 -2.43 -1.07 -3.76
C ARG A 146 -2.39 -2.05 -2.61
N TYR A 147 -3.30 -1.91 -1.67
CA TYR A 147 -3.43 -2.83 -0.55
C TYR A 147 -4.18 -4.09 -0.95
N ALA A 148 -3.98 -5.17 -0.19
CA ALA A 148 -4.71 -6.43 -0.31
C ALA A 148 -6.24 -6.25 -0.29
N THR A 149 -6.70 -5.24 0.45
CA THR A 149 -8.11 -4.84 0.55
C THR A 149 -8.69 -4.29 -0.76
N GLY A 150 -7.83 -3.96 -1.73
CA GLY A 150 -8.16 -3.29 -2.98
C GLY A 150 -8.15 -1.76 -2.89
N ARG A 151 -7.86 -1.20 -1.72
CA ARG A 151 -7.66 0.25 -1.57
C ARG A 151 -6.34 0.66 -2.22
N GLU A 152 -6.37 1.60 -3.14
CA GLU A 152 -5.21 2.04 -3.92
C GLU A 152 -5.12 3.56 -4.03
N GLY A 153 -3.92 4.06 -4.30
CA GLY A 153 -3.65 5.49 -4.46
C GLY A 153 -2.22 5.78 -4.90
N ASP A 154 -1.99 7.03 -5.29
CA ASP A 154 -0.68 7.54 -5.67
C ASP A 154 -0.07 8.35 -4.51
N THR A 155 1.26 8.28 -4.38
CA THR A 155 2.04 9.02 -3.40
C THR A 155 3.47 9.19 -3.91
N PHE A 156 4.28 9.97 -3.19
CA PHE A 156 5.73 10.01 -3.43
C PHE A 156 6.45 8.74 -2.95
N GLN A 157 7.61 8.44 -3.51
CA GLN A 157 8.43 7.28 -3.10
C GLN A 157 9.08 7.52 -1.73
N ILE A 158 9.81 8.63 -1.62
CA ILE A 158 10.46 9.08 -0.40
C ILE A 158 10.19 10.56 -0.17
N GLY A 159 10.29 11.03 1.06
CA GLY A 159 10.03 12.44 1.34
C GLY A 159 10.13 12.78 2.81
N PHE A 160 9.74 14.00 3.14
CA PHE A 160 9.71 14.47 4.51
C PHE A 160 8.60 15.49 4.77
N SER A 161 8.38 15.81 6.05
CA SER A 161 7.48 16.86 6.50
C SER A 161 8.13 17.62 7.67
N PRO A 162 8.48 18.91 7.52
CA PRO A 162 9.12 19.71 8.56
C PRO A 162 8.10 20.24 9.58
N ARG A 163 7.46 19.34 10.34
CA ARG A 163 6.38 19.70 11.26
C ARG A 163 6.93 20.42 12.49
N LYS A 164 6.07 21.21 13.13
CA LYS A 164 6.43 22.01 14.33
C LYS A 164 7.11 21.18 15.42
N ALA A 165 6.55 20.02 15.79
CA ALA A 165 7.06 19.19 16.88
C ALA A 165 8.32 18.39 16.50
N GLU A 166 8.35 17.79 15.31
CA GLU A 166 9.40 16.88 14.84
C GLU A 166 9.40 16.84 13.30
N LEU A 167 10.55 16.50 12.72
CA LEU A 167 10.69 16.16 11.30
C LEU A 167 10.15 14.74 11.12
N ALA A 168 9.25 14.54 10.16
CA ALA A 168 8.82 13.21 9.74
C ALA A 168 9.50 12.86 8.42
N LEU A 169 10.13 11.69 8.34
CA LEU A 169 10.82 11.16 7.17
C LEU A 169 10.06 9.91 6.69
N TYR A 170 9.87 9.80 5.38
CA TYR A 170 9.02 8.81 4.74
C TYR A 170 9.80 8.00 3.70
N GLY A 171 9.45 6.73 3.53
CA GLY A 171 10.05 5.87 2.50
C GLY A 171 11.50 5.47 2.78
N ILE A 172 12.01 5.69 4.00
CA ILE A 172 13.39 5.39 4.41
C ILE A 172 13.52 4.13 5.29
N GLN A 173 12.55 3.21 5.19
CA GLN A 173 12.50 1.93 5.92
C GLN A 173 12.14 0.81 4.94
N GLY A 174 12.32 -0.44 5.35
CA GLY A 174 11.87 -1.61 4.59
C GLY A 174 12.99 -2.42 3.93
N PHE A 175 14.26 -2.07 4.17
CA PHE A 175 15.42 -2.81 3.72
C PHE A 175 16.36 -3.11 4.90
N PRO A 176 17.03 -4.28 4.94
CA PRO A 176 17.98 -4.60 6.01
C PRO A 176 19.05 -3.53 6.23
N ARG A 177 19.61 -2.97 5.14
CA ARG A 177 20.60 -1.89 5.24
C ARG A 177 19.99 -0.58 5.76
N SER A 178 18.71 -0.31 5.48
CA SER A 178 18.02 0.83 6.10
C SER A 178 17.96 0.68 7.62
N ASP A 179 17.74 -0.54 8.13
CA ASP A 179 17.68 -0.77 9.58
C ASP A 179 19.03 -0.51 10.27
N GLU A 180 20.12 -0.97 9.66
CA GLU A 180 21.50 -0.71 10.11
C GLU A 180 21.84 0.79 10.11
N LEU A 181 21.49 1.50 9.03
CA LEU A 181 21.72 2.94 8.92
C LEU A 181 20.90 3.72 9.94
N LEU A 182 19.65 3.32 10.17
CA LEU A 182 18.78 3.95 11.18
C LEU A 182 19.27 3.72 12.62
N GLU A 183 20.08 2.70 12.90
CA GLU A 183 20.76 2.54 14.20
C GLU A 183 21.91 3.53 14.37
N ARG A 184 22.61 3.83 13.27
CA ARG A 184 23.73 4.78 13.21
C ARG A 184 23.28 6.24 13.10
N LEU A 185 22.05 6.48 12.63
CA LEU A 185 21.53 7.81 12.32
C LEU A 185 21.55 8.77 13.50
N GLY A 186 21.46 8.29 14.74
CA GLY A 186 21.31 9.13 15.93
C GLY A 186 19.88 9.05 16.50
N LYS A 187 19.41 10.09 17.20
CA LYS A 187 18.14 10.00 17.95
C LYS A 187 16.94 10.05 17.01
N ASN A 188 16.34 8.88 16.80
CA ASN A 188 15.14 8.73 15.99
C ASN A 188 14.09 7.87 16.68
N ARG A 189 12.83 8.03 16.26
CA ARG A 189 11.71 7.16 16.63
C ARG A 189 11.14 6.54 15.36
N ARG A 190 10.94 5.23 15.35
CA ARG A 190 10.37 4.50 14.21
C ARG A 190 8.87 4.27 14.40
N GLY A 191 8.12 4.33 13.31
CA GLY A 191 6.73 3.89 13.20
C GLY A 191 6.53 3.07 11.93
N ALA A 192 5.31 2.57 11.73
CA ALA A 192 5.01 1.63 10.64
C ALA A 192 5.40 2.12 9.24
N GLY A 193 5.33 3.42 8.96
CA GLY A 193 5.65 3.99 7.64
C GLY A 193 6.49 5.26 7.69
N CYS A 194 7.00 5.65 8.85
CA CYS A 194 7.74 6.90 9.01
C CYS A 194 8.74 6.82 10.16
N VAL A 195 9.80 7.62 10.03
CA VAL A 195 10.81 7.84 11.05
C VAL A 195 10.71 9.30 11.48
N TRP A 196 10.75 9.54 12.78
CA TRP A 196 10.68 10.88 13.33
C TRP A 196 11.98 11.27 13.99
N VAL A 197 12.38 12.51 13.75
CA VAL A 197 13.58 13.14 14.29
C VAL A 197 13.20 14.50 14.88
N ARG A 198 13.60 14.79 16.11
CA ARG A 198 13.16 16.04 16.78
C ARG A 198 13.74 17.29 16.12
N LYS A 199 15.04 17.25 15.80
CA LYS A 199 15.86 18.28 15.12
C LYS A 199 16.94 17.62 14.30
N LEU A 200 17.39 18.28 13.25
CA LEU A 200 18.46 17.76 12.40
C LEU A 200 19.77 17.54 13.18
N GLU A 201 20.05 18.42 14.15
CA GLU A 201 21.20 18.34 15.06
C GLU A 201 21.24 17.07 15.95
N ASP A 202 20.13 16.33 16.06
CA ASP A 202 20.08 15.08 16.82
C ASP A 202 20.51 13.85 15.98
N ILE A 203 20.79 14.04 14.69
CA ILE A 203 21.15 12.98 13.74
C ILE A 203 22.41 13.31 12.94
N ASP A 204 23.00 12.26 12.38
CA ASP A 204 24.11 12.34 11.43
C ASP A 204 23.56 12.54 10.01
N GLU A 205 23.87 13.68 9.40
CA GLU A 205 23.37 14.05 8.07
C GLU A 205 23.99 13.20 6.95
N ASP A 206 25.21 12.71 7.10
CA ASP A 206 25.86 11.85 6.10
C ASP A 206 25.20 10.47 6.10
N VAL A 207 24.88 9.95 7.28
CA VAL A 207 24.09 8.72 7.42
C VAL A 207 22.67 8.90 6.87
N LEU A 208 22.06 10.07 7.06
CA LEU A 208 20.76 10.38 6.45
C LEU A 208 20.86 10.37 4.91
N ALA A 209 21.87 11.03 4.34
CA ALA A 209 22.07 11.06 2.89
C ALA A 209 22.28 9.64 2.31
N GLU A 210 23.12 8.82 2.96
CA GLU A 210 23.32 7.41 2.58
C GLU A 210 22.01 6.62 2.63
N LEU A 211 21.23 6.80 3.69
CA LEU A 211 19.95 6.13 3.87
C LEU A 211 18.94 6.51 2.78
N VAL A 212 18.82 7.81 2.48
CA VAL A 212 17.93 8.33 1.44
C VAL A 212 18.32 7.77 0.07
N ALA A 213 19.61 7.80 -0.29
CA ALA A 213 20.10 7.25 -1.55
C ALA A 213 19.83 5.75 -1.66
N HIS A 214 20.14 4.99 -0.61
CA HIS A 214 19.89 3.54 -0.58
C HIS A 214 18.40 3.21 -0.81
N CYS A 215 17.50 3.90 -0.13
CA CYS A 215 16.06 3.66 -0.26
C CYS A 215 15.49 4.15 -1.60
N TRP A 216 16.11 5.19 -2.19
CA TRP A 216 15.77 5.65 -3.53
C TRP A 216 16.09 4.60 -4.59
N GLU A 217 17.34 4.09 -4.57
CA GLU A 217 17.84 3.10 -5.53
C GLU A 217 17.10 1.76 -5.42
N ASN A 218 16.74 1.35 -4.21
CA ASN A 218 16.05 0.09 -3.95
C ASN A 218 14.52 0.24 -3.93
N GLY A 219 14.02 1.38 -4.42
CA GLY A 219 12.61 1.68 -4.54
C GLY A 219 11.80 0.67 -5.36
N PRO A 220 10.47 0.82 -5.38
CA PRO A 220 9.60 -0.06 -6.14
C PRO A 220 9.96 -0.05 -7.63
N ALA A 221 9.97 -1.23 -8.25
CA ALA A 221 10.12 -1.39 -9.69
C ALA A 221 8.86 -0.94 -10.46
N PRO A 222 8.99 -0.63 -11.77
CA PRO A 222 7.86 -0.44 -12.67
C PRO A 222 6.89 -1.61 -12.68
N GLU A 223 5.65 -1.36 -13.10
CA GLU A 223 4.67 -2.42 -13.29
C GLU A 223 5.08 -3.35 -14.45
N GLY A 224 5.28 -4.64 -14.15
CA GLY A 224 5.60 -5.67 -15.16
C GLY A 224 7.05 -6.19 -15.14
N GLU A 225 7.94 -5.60 -14.34
CA GLU A 225 9.37 -5.98 -14.31
C GLU A 225 9.76 -6.94 -13.16
N ARG A 226 8.80 -7.41 -12.36
CA ARG A 226 9.04 -8.48 -11.38
C ARG A 226 8.77 -9.84 -12.02
N GLY A 227 9.81 -10.40 -12.66
CA GLY A 227 9.89 -11.80 -13.09
C GLY A 227 10.21 -12.74 -11.95
#